data_AF-A0A2W4KPB6-F1
#
_entry.id   AF-A0A2W4KPB6-F1
#
_cell.length_a   1.000
_cell.length_b   1.000
_cell.length_c   1.000
_cell.angle_alpha   90.00
_cell.angle_beta   90.00
_cell.angle_gamma   90.00
#
_symmetry.space_group_name_H-M   'P 1'
#
loop_
_entity.id
_entity.type
_entity.pdbx_description
1 polymer ?
#
loop_
_entity_poly.entity_id
_entity_poly.type
_entity_poly.pdbx_seq_one_letter_code
_entity_poly.pdbx_strand_id
1 'polypeptide(L)'
;MTNFVLIFICLAVGQLLRKARLAPENAAATLNVVVLYLSLPAVVLLQLPPFLLQATYSWALAAPVALPWAALLLAWGAYAWWGRRRGWSSATIGALIIATGLGNTSFVGFPVLEALLGPPGVQVGLLVDQLGSFCALSTLGLW
;
A
#
# COMPACT_ATOMS: atom_id res chain seq x y z
N MET A 1 15.13 8.29 -12.08
CA MET A 1 15.24 9.56 -11.32
C MET A 1 14.05 10.48 -11.52
N THR A 2 13.61 10.75 -12.77
CA THR A 2 12.44 11.60 -13.06
C THR A 2 11.15 11.15 -12.35
N ASN A 3 10.88 9.84 -12.31
CA ASN A 3 9.65 9.30 -11.70
C ASN A 3 9.58 9.49 -10.18
N PHE A 4 10.71 9.51 -9.47
CA PHE A 4 10.71 9.71 -8.02
C PHE A 4 10.38 11.16 -7.64
N VAL A 5 10.93 12.12 -8.39
CA VAL A 5 10.66 13.55 -8.20
C VAL A 5 9.17 13.86 -8.46
N LEU A 6 8.56 13.15 -9.42
CA LEU A 6 7.13 13.29 -9.74
C LEU A 6 6.24 13.09 -8.51
N ILE A 7 6.57 12.16 -7.60
CA ILE A 7 5.80 11.91 -6.37
C ILE A 7 5.74 13.19 -5.52
N PHE A 8 6.88 13.83 -5.29
CA PHE A 8 6.96 15.07 -4.53
C PHE A 8 6.27 16.23 -5.23
N ILE A 9 6.37 16.31 -6.57
CA ILE A 9 5.65 17.30 -7.36
C ILE A 9 4.13 17.12 -7.20
N CYS A 10 3.61 15.90 -7.35
CA CYS A 10 2.19 15.61 -7.18
C CYS A 10 1.70 15.94 -5.77
N LEU A 11 2.48 15.63 -4.73
CA LEU A 11 2.17 16.01 -3.34
C LEU A 11 2.14 17.53 -3.16
N ALA A 12 3.13 18.24 -3.70
CA ALA A 12 3.20 19.70 -3.62
C ALA A 12 2.00 20.35 -4.36
N VAL A 13 1.68 19.87 -5.56
CA VAL A 13 0.52 20.32 -6.34
C VAL A 13 -0.78 20.07 -5.58
N GLY A 14 -0.97 18.88 -5.00
CA GLY A 14 -2.15 18.59 -4.18
C GLY A 14 -2.29 19.54 -2.99
N GLN A 15 -1.18 19.85 -2.31
CA GLN A 15 -1.16 20.83 -1.22
C GLN A 15 -1.50 22.26 -1.70
N LEU A 16 -0.98 22.66 -2.86
CA LEU A 16 -1.27 23.97 -3.46
C LEU A 16 -2.73 24.09 -3.85
N LEU A 17 -3.30 23.08 -4.51
CA LEU A 17 -4.73 23.03 -4.87
C LEU A 17 -5.63 23.13 -3.63
N ARG A 18 -5.25 22.44 -2.54
CA ARG A 18 -5.94 22.54 -1.24
C ARG A 18 -5.85 23.95 -0.65
N LYS A 19 -4.65 24.54 -0.60
CA LYS A 19 -4.44 25.89 -0.03
C LYS A 19 -5.15 26.97 -0.84
N ALA A 20 -5.14 26.86 -2.16
CA ALA A 20 -5.83 27.77 -3.08
C ALA A 20 -7.35 27.56 -3.12
N ARG A 21 -7.89 26.56 -2.40
CA ARG A 21 -9.32 26.18 -2.40
C ARG A 21 -9.87 25.91 -3.81
N LEU A 22 -9.01 25.44 -4.72
CA LEU A 22 -9.37 25.10 -6.09
C LEU A 22 -9.95 23.70 -6.20
N ALA A 23 -9.66 22.83 -5.22
CA ALA A 23 -10.24 21.50 -5.10
C ALA A 23 -11.35 21.51 -4.04
N PRO A 24 -12.48 20.82 -4.28
CA PRO A 24 -13.53 20.66 -3.29
C PRO A 24 -13.03 19.84 -2.09
N GLU A 25 -13.67 19.99 -0.93
CA GLU A 25 -13.24 19.33 0.32
C GLU A 25 -13.22 17.80 0.21
N ASN A 26 -14.11 17.24 -0.61
CA ASN A 26 -14.21 15.80 -0.86
C ASN A 26 -13.33 15.32 -2.03
N ALA A 27 -12.50 16.17 -2.65
CA ALA A 27 -11.71 15.82 -3.84
C ALA A 27 -10.85 14.57 -3.62
N ALA A 28 -10.17 14.46 -2.47
CA ALA A 28 -9.34 13.30 -2.14
C ALA A 28 -10.17 12.00 -2.09
N ALA A 29 -11.36 12.05 -1.49
CA ALA A 29 -12.25 10.89 -1.43
C ALA A 29 -12.75 10.51 -2.83
N THR A 30 -13.16 11.48 -3.65
CA THR A 30 -13.60 11.24 -5.03
C THR A 30 -12.49 10.63 -5.88
N LEU A 31 -11.27 11.17 -5.80
CA LEU A 31 -10.12 10.62 -6.53
C LEU A 31 -9.77 9.20 -6.05
N ASN A 32 -9.82 8.95 -4.74
CA ASN A 32 -9.58 7.62 -4.19
C ASN A 32 -10.60 6.59 -4.73
N VAL A 33 -11.86 6.97 -4.92
CA VAL A 33 -12.85 6.07 -5.52
C VAL A 33 -12.43 5.67 -6.94
N VAL A 34 -12.03 6.64 -7.77
CA VAL A 34 -11.56 6.36 -9.14
C VAL A 34 -10.30 5.49 -9.14
N VAL A 35 -9.37 5.75 -8.22
CA VAL A 35 -8.14 4.95 -8.13
C VAL A 35 -8.45 3.52 -7.67
N LEU A 36 -9.17 3.35 -6.56
CA LEU A 36 -9.40 2.05 -5.93
C LEU A 36 -10.38 1.15 -6.70
N TYR A 37 -11.43 1.72 -7.30
CA TYR A 37 -12.49 0.92 -7.94
C TYR A 37 -12.36 0.81 -9.45
N LEU A 38 -11.56 1.65 -10.10
CA LEU A 38 -11.36 1.62 -11.55
C LEU A 38 -9.89 1.41 -11.93
N SER A 39 -9.01 2.29 -11.48
CA SER A 39 -7.62 2.31 -11.97
C SER A 39 -6.81 1.12 -11.45
N LEU A 40 -6.87 0.84 -10.16
CA LEU A 40 -6.14 -0.25 -9.52
C LEU A 40 -6.61 -1.63 -10.03
N PRO A 41 -7.92 -1.94 -10.10
CA PRO A 41 -8.38 -3.20 -10.70
C PRO A 41 -7.96 -3.35 -12.16
N ALA A 42 -7.99 -2.27 -12.96
CA ALA A 42 -7.54 -2.31 -14.35
C ALA A 42 -6.04 -2.64 -14.44
N VAL A 43 -5.20 -1.99 -13.63
CA VAL A 43 -3.75 -2.26 -13.59
C VAL A 43 -3.47 -3.69 -13.13
N VAL A 44 -4.16 -4.17 -12.10
CA VAL A 44 -4.05 -5.56 -11.63
C VAL A 44 -4.39 -6.54 -12.75
N LEU A 45 -5.53 -6.38 -13.42
CA LEU A 45 -5.96 -7.28 -14.51
C LEU A 45 -5.05 -7.22 -15.74
N LEU A 46 -4.46 -6.06 -16.04
CA LEU A 46 -3.55 -5.90 -17.17
C LEU A 46 -2.16 -6.49 -16.91
N GLN A 47 -1.64 -6.35 -15.69
CA GLN A 47 -0.24 -6.70 -15.40
C GLN A 47 -0.07 -8.03 -14.68
N LEU A 48 -0.97 -8.37 -13.75
CA LEU A 48 -0.78 -9.50 -12.84
C LEU A 48 -1.06 -10.87 -13.51
N PRO A 49 -2.16 -11.09 -14.25
CA PRO A 49 -2.41 -12.37 -14.89
C PRO A 49 -1.32 -12.79 -15.91
N PRO A 50 -0.88 -11.93 -16.86
CA PRO A 50 0.18 -12.30 -17.78
C PRO A 50 1.50 -12.61 -17.06
N PHE A 51 1.81 -11.85 -16.01
CA PHE A 51 2.98 -12.08 -15.17
C PHE A 51 2.92 -13.45 -14.49
N LEU A 52 1.79 -13.81 -13.88
CA LEU A 52 1.60 -15.10 -13.21
C LEU A 52 1.66 -16.29 -14.16
N LEU A 53 1.20 -16.15 -15.41
CA LEU A 53 1.27 -17.20 -16.43
C LEU A 53 2.70 -17.50 -16.89
N GLN A 54 3.57 -16.48 -16.87
CA GLN A 54 4.98 -16.61 -17.25
C GLN A 54 5.88 -16.95 -16.06
N ALA A 55 5.43 -16.63 -14.85
CA ALA A 55 6.16 -16.86 -13.63
C ALA A 55 6.32 -18.36 -13.34
N THR A 56 7.57 -18.79 -13.13
CA THR A 56 7.81 -20.08 -12.47
C THR A 56 7.66 -19.87 -10.97
N TYR A 57 6.72 -20.60 -10.34
CA TYR A 57 6.53 -20.57 -8.90
C TYR A 57 7.86 -20.86 -8.20
N SER A 58 8.38 -19.86 -7.52
CA SER A 58 9.67 -19.91 -6.85
C SER A 58 9.62 -19.12 -5.56
N TRP A 59 10.56 -19.42 -4.66
CA TRP A 59 10.69 -18.69 -3.40
C TRP A 59 10.90 -17.18 -3.60
N ALA A 60 11.47 -16.77 -4.74
CA ALA A 60 11.67 -15.38 -5.10
C ALA A 60 10.35 -14.58 -5.25
N LEU A 61 9.22 -15.24 -5.53
CA LEU A 61 7.90 -14.61 -5.59
C LEU A 61 7.11 -14.75 -4.29
N ALA A 62 7.33 -15.82 -3.53
CA ALA A 62 6.70 -16.03 -2.23
C ALA A 62 7.21 -15.05 -1.16
N ALA A 63 8.51 -14.77 -1.16
CA ALA A 63 9.12 -13.90 -0.15
C ALA A 63 8.56 -12.45 -0.15
N PRO A 64 8.40 -11.77 -1.30
CA PRO A 64 7.75 -10.47 -1.36
C PRO A 64 6.31 -10.49 -0.80
N VAL A 65 5.52 -11.52 -1.15
CA VAL A 65 4.14 -11.65 -0.67
C VAL A 65 4.08 -11.89 0.84
N ALA A 66 5.02 -12.66 1.39
CA ALA A 66 5.08 -12.93 2.83
C ALA A 66 5.49 -11.71 3.66
N LEU A 67 6.16 -10.72 3.05
CA LEU A 67 6.73 -9.59 3.77
C LEU A 67 5.68 -8.70 4.46
N PRO A 68 4.56 -8.29 3.81
CA PRO A 68 3.48 -7.57 4.49
C PRO A 68 2.85 -8.35 5.65
N TRP A 69 2.68 -9.66 5.51
CA TRP A 69 2.16 -10.51 6.58
C TRP A 69 3.11 -10.55 7.77
N ALA A 70 4.41 -10.72 7.52
CA ALA A 70 5.43 -10.67 8.55
C ALA A 70 5.47 -9.30 9.24
N ALA A 71 5.39 -8.20 8.48
CA ALA A 71 5.35 -6.85 9.01
C ALA A 71 4.13 -6.63 9.93
N LEU A 72 2.95 -7.09 9.51
CA LEU A 72 1.73 -7.01 10.31
C LEU A 72 1.81 -7.85 11.59
N LEU A 73 2.35 -9.07 11.51
CA LEU A 73 2.54 -9.93 12.68
C LEU A 73 3.54 -9.34 13.68
N LEU A 74 4.63 -8.75 13.20
CA LEU A 74 5.61 -8.06 14.03
C LEU A 74 5.02 -6.82 14.69
N ALA A 75 4.28 -6.01 13.94
CA ALA A 75 3.56 -4.85 14.47
C ALA A 75 2.56 -5.29 15.54
N TRP A 76 1.76 -6.32 15.28
CA TRP A 76 0.84 -6.90 16.25
C TRP A 76 1.56 -7.34 17.53
N GLY A 77 2.62 -8.15 17.41
CA GLY A 77 3.39 -8.62 18.57
C GLY A 77 3.95 -7.47 19.40
N ALA A 78 4.55 -6.47 18.74
CA ALA A 78 5.14 -5.31 19.40
C ALA A 78 4.08 -4.46 20.10
N TYR A 79 3.07 -3.98 19.38
CA TYR A 79 2.08 -3.05 19.93
C TYR A 79 1.09 -3.73 20.88
N ALA A 80 0.75 -4.99 20.68
CA ALA A 80 -0.07 -5.73 21.64
C ALA A 80 0.67 -5.92 22.97
N TRP A 81 1.98 -6.21 22.95
CA TRP A 81 2.77 -6.32 24.18
C TRP A 81 2.99 -4.95 24.85
N TRP A 82 3.42 -3.95 24.08
CA TRP A 82 3.76 -2.62 24.59
C TRP A 82 2.51 -1.86 25.05
N GLY A 83 1.44 -1.94 24.27
CA GLY A 83 0.18 -1.28 24.55
C GLY A 83 -0.51 -1.84 25.80
N ARG A 84 -0.54 -3.17 25.97
CA ARG A 84 -1.07 -3.78 27.19
C ARG A 84 -0.28 -3.37 28.43
N ARG A 85 1.06 -3.34 28.35
CA ARG A 85 1.89 -2.91 29.48
C ARG A 85 1.74 -1.44 29.85
N ARG A 86 1.45 -0.58 28.86
CA ARG A 86 1.23 0.86 29.07
C ARG A 86 -0.23 1.25 29.29
N GLY A 87 -1.15 0.28 29.34
CA GLY A 87 -2.57 0.54 29.55
C GLY A 87 -3.25 1.28 28.39
N TRP A 88 -2.76 1.12 27.16
CA TRP A 88 -3.39 1.73 25.98
C TRP A 88 -4.72 1.06 25.67
N SER A 89 -5.66 1.86 25.14
CA SER A 89 -6.93 1.33 24.65
C SER A 89 -6.72 0.37 23.48
N SER A 90 -7.62 -0.61 23.32
CA SER A 90 -7.58 -1.53 22.19
C SER A 90 -7.64 -0.80 20.84
N ALA A 91 -8.41 0.29 20.76
CA ALA A 91 -8.50 1.12 19.56
C ALA A 91 -7.14 1.75 19.19
N THR A 92 -6.40 2.27 20.18
CA THR A 92 -5.06 2.82 19.97
C THR A 92 -4.08 1.74 19.52
N ILE A 93 -4.12 0.57 20.14
CA ILE A 93 -3.26 -0.56 19.76
C ILE A 93 -3.55 -0.99 18.33
N GLY A 94 -4.82 -1.20 17.97
CA GLY A 94 -5.25 -1.57 16.62
C GLY A 94 -4.82 -0.54 15.58
N ALA A 95 -5.03 0.75 15.85
CA ALA A 95 -4.61 1.83 14.96
C ALA A 95 -3.10 1.81 14.70
N LEU A 96 -2.28 1.60 15.74
CA LEU A 96 -0.82 1.51 15.58
C LEU A 96 -0.39 0.28 14.80
N ILE A 97 -1.04 -0.87 15.02
CA ILE A 97 -0.75 -2.12 14.30
C ILE A 97 -1.02 -1.93 12.80
N ILE A 98 -2.17 -1.38 12.44
CA ILE A 98 -2.55 -1.16 11.03
C ILE A 98 -1.63 -0.11 10.41
N ALA A 99 -1.41 1.02 11.09
CA ALA A 99 -0.61 2.13 10.55
C ALA A 99 0.87 1.77 10.30
N THR A 100 1.42 0.80 11.04
CA THR A 100 2.82 0.38 10.91
C THR A 100 2.99 -0.93 10.16
N GLY A 101 2.05 -1.86 10.31
CA GLY A 101 2.07 -3.16 9.66
C GLY A 101 1.65 -3.12 8.20
N LEU A 102 0.89 -2.11 7.79
CA LEU A 102 0.43 -1.93 6.41
C LEU A 102 0.94 -0.62 5.83
N GLY A 103 1.78 -0.72 4.79
CA GLY A 103 2.30 0.43 4.06
C GLY A 103 1.35 0.91 2.96
N ASN A 104 1.60 2.12 2.45
CA ASN A 104 0.93 2.61 1.25
C ASN A 104 1.61 2.04 -0.01
N THR A 105 1.35 0.76 -0.28
CA THR A 105 1.94 0.00 -1.40
C THR A 105 1.42 0.47 -2.75
N SER A 106 0.12 0.74 -2.88
CA SER A 106 -0.49 1.13 -4.16
C SER A 106 -0.20 2.58 -4.60
N PHE A 107 -0.37 3.58 -3.73
CA PHE A 107 -0.29 4.98 -4.16
C PHE A 107 1.15 5.52 -4.13
N VAL A 108 1.94 5.14 -3.13
CA VAL A 108 3.33 5.58 -3.00
C VAL A 108 4.30 4.47 -3.40
N GLY A 109 4.01 3.23 -3.01
CA GLY A 109 4.89 2.09 -3.28
C GLY A 109 5.12 1.84 -4.77
N PHE A 110 4.09 1.80 -5.62
CA PHE A 110 4.28 1.53 -7.06
C PHE A 110 5.16 2.57 -7.75
N PRO A 111 4.91 3.90 -7.61
CA PRO A 111 5.81 4.91 -8.18
C PRO A 111 7.26 4.80 -7.66
N VAL A 112 7.46 4.46 -6.39
CA VAL A 112 8.79 4.25 -5.82
C VAL A 112 9.46 3.02 -6.43
N LEU A 113 8.74 1.90 -6.52
CA LEU A 113 9.23 0.67 -7.13
C LEU A 113 9.56 0.86 -8.61
N GLU A 114 8.71 1.56 -9.35
CA GLU A 114 8.97 1.92 -10.75
C GLU A 114 10.23 2.81 -10.87
N ALA A 115 10.39 3.78 -9.98
CA ALA A 115 11.54 4.68 -10.01
C ALA A 115 12.88 3.99 -9.66
N LEU A 116 12.85 2.98 -8.79
CA LEU A 116 14.04 2.27 -8.29
C LEU A 116 14.37 1.02 -9.11
N LEU A 117 13.35 0.26 -9.51
CA LEU A 117 13.46 -1.08 -10.10
C LEU A 117 12.88 -1.16 -11.53
N GLY A 118 12.31 -0.07 -12.05
CA GLY A 118 11.68 -0.02 -13.36
C GLY A 118 10.33 -0.76 -13.39
N PRO A 119 9.78 -0.98 -14.61
CA PRO A 119 8.48 -1.64 -14.80
C PRO A 119 8.35 -3.03 -14.12
N PRO A 120 9.38 -3.90 -14.09
CA PRO A 120 9.29 -5.18 -13.38
C PRO A 120 9.05 -5.03 -11.87
N GLY A 121 9.55 -3.94 -11.28
CA GLY A 121 9.32 -3.63 -9.87
C GLY A 121 7.84 -3.40 -9.56
N VAL A 122 7.07 -2.84 -10.50
CA VAL A 122 5.63 -2.62 -10.34
C VAL A 122 4.86 -3.93 -10.32
N GLN A 123 5.25 -4.92 -11.14
CA GLN A 123 4.63 -6.24 -11.15
C GLN A 123 4.83 -6.98 -9.82
N VAL A 124 6.03 -6.93 -9.26
CA VAL A 124 6.31 -7.46 -7.91
C VAL A 124 5.53 -6.66 -6.86
N GLY A 125 5.49 -5.34 -6.97
CA GLY A 125 4.69 -4.47 -6.12
C GLY A 125 3.22 -4.84 -6.10
N LEU A 126 2.62 -5.14 -7.26
CA LEU A 126 1.24 -5.58 -7.38
C LEU A 126 0.98 -6.90 -6.67
N LEU A 127 1.92 -7.85 -6.70
CA LEU A 127 1.82 -9.08 -5.90
C LEU A 127 1.84 -8.79 -4.39
N VAL A 128 2.80 -7.97 -3.95
CA VAL A 128 2.93 -7.57 -2.54
C VAL A 128 1.67 -6.86 -2.06
N ASP A 129 1.13 -5.96 -2.87
CA ASP A 129 -0.07 -5.21 -2.56
C ASP A 129 -1.30 -6.12 -2.50
N GLN A 130 -1.59 -6.87 -3.55
CA GLN A 130 -2.84 -7.64 -3.65
C GLN A 130 -2.87 -8.86 -2.73
N LEU A 131 -1.81 -9.68 -2.73
CA LEU A 131 -1.75 -10.92 -1.95
C LEU A 131 -1.21 -10.71 -0.54
N GLY A 132 -0.46 -9.63 -0.32
CA GLY A 132 0.07 -9.26 0.99
C GLY A 132 -0.83 -8.24 1.68
N SER A 133 -0.58 -6.96 1.42
CA SER A 133 -1.15 -5.85 2.19
C SER A 133 -2.68 -5.76 2.12
N PHE A 134 -3.27 -5.84 0.93
CA PHE A 134 -4.71 -5.71 0.72
C PHE A 134 -5.45 -6.92 1.29
N CYS A 135 -4.96 -8.13 1.03
CA CYS A 135 -5.50 -9.36 1.62
C CYS A 135 -5.45 -9.33 3.16
N ALA A 136 -4.31 -8.91 3.74
CA ALA A 136 -4.16 -8.79 5.19
C ALA A 136 -5.10 -7.72 5.78
N LEU A 137 -5.26 -6.57 5.12
CA LEU A 137 -6.19 -5.52 5.52
C LEU A 137 -7.65 -6.00 5.48
N SER A 138 -8.06 -6.64 4.38
CA SER A 138 -9.44 -7.10 4.20
C SER A 138 -9.84 -8.28 5.08
N THR A 139 -8.88 -8.93 5.75
CA THR A 139 -9.13 -10.07 6.65
C THR A 139 -8.92 -9.70 8.11
N LEU A 140 -7.71 -9.25 8.46
CA LEU A 140 -7.30 -8.97 9.83
C LEU A 140 -7.54 -7.52 10.24
N GLY A 141 -7.65 -6.59 9.29
CA GLY A 141 -7.84 -5.17 9.58
C GLY A 141 -9.29 -4.73 9.82
N LEU A 142 -10.26 -5.65 9.72
CA LEU A 142 -11.69 -5.38 9.94
C LEU A 142 -12.16 -5.63 11.39
N TRP A 143 -11.27 -6.05 12.28
CA TRP A 143 -11.54 -6.42 13.68
C TRP A 143 -10.89 -5.44 14.66
#